data_AF-A0A945GSA1-F1
#
_entry.id   AF-A0A945GSA1-F1
#
_cell.length_a   1.000
_cell.length_b   1.000
_cell.length_c   1.000
_cell.angle_alpha   90.00
_cell.angle_beta   90.00
_cell.angle_gamma   90.00
#
_symmetry.space_group_name_H-M   'P 1'
#
loop_
_entity.id
_entity.type
_entity.pdbx_description
1 polymer ?
#
loop_
_entity_poly.entity_id
_entity_poly.type
_entity_poly.pdbx_seq_one_letter_code
_entity_poly.pdbx_strand_id
1 'polypeptide(L)'
;GKIWTSDDRGKSWIERALFPFMHARPFVADGAVYVLGHDSDLCVIRSDDEGETWSEPAKLTEDQFWHQSACNVHYANGKVYLVMERRVHFDHQGWPVSEMAPVLMGGRVDADLTQKENWNFASELVFRDLEEKPNLLGVPFWPADQTDGKGGRLMNPPGWLETNVVQFTDPDHVWHDPEGRTFHLWMRAHTGGTGLACIARVEERADGSMETMLERAPSGETMLYAACPGGQMRFHILQDPRTGLYWLLSSLATDSMVRPERLPADRFNLPNNERHILALHFSRNCIDWCMAGLVARGDNPRQARHYASMVIDGEDLHILSRSGNQKAKTAHDGNIITFHTVENFRDLVYI
;
A
#
# COMPACT_ATOMS: atom_id res chain seq x y z
N GLY A 1 -18.30 -2.47 -2.21
CA GLY A 1 -17.66 -1.72 -3.30
C GLY A 1 -18.42 -1.83 -4.60
N LYS A 2 -17.84 -1.29 -5.67
CA LYS A 2 -18.32 -1.39 -7.05
C LYS A 2 -17.20 -1.96 -7.93
N ILE A 3 -17.55 -2.75 -8.94
CA ILE A 3 -16.62 -3.27 -9.93
C ILE A 3 -16.90 -2.59 -11.27
N TRP A 4 -15.83 -2.10 -11.89
CA TRP A 4 -15.85 -1.52 -13.22
C TRP A 4 -14.75 -2.16 -14.05
N THR A 5 -15.01 -2.34 -15.34
CA THR A 5 -14.06 -2.89 -16.33
C THR A 5 -13.96 -1.95 -17.52
N SER A 6 -12.85 -2.02 -18.25
CA SER A 6 -12.59 -1.24 -19.44
C SER A 6 -11.75 -2.04 -20.42
N ASP A 7 -12.26 -2.20 -21.64
CA ASP A 7 -11.62 -2.97 -22.72
C ASP A 7 -10.91 -2.06 -23.75
N ASP A 8 -10.91 -0.75 -23.51
CA ASP A 8 -10.42 0.27 -24.43
C ASP A 8 -9.36 1.19 -23.80
N ARG A 9 -8.61 0.64 -22.83
CA ARG A 9 -7.57 1.34 -22.06
C ARG A 9 -8.10 2.58 -21.35
N GLY A 10 -9.22 2.43 -20.65
CA GLY A 10 -9.78 3.42 -19.74
C GLY A 10 -10.59 4.53 -20.40
N LYS A 11 -10.89 4.45 -21.71
CA LYS A 11 -11.70 5.46 -22.42
C LYS A 11 -13.18 5.33 -22.07
N SER A 12 -13.67 4.11 -21.89
CA SER A 12 -15.02 3.80 -21.42
C SER A 12 -14.98 2.73 -20.34
N TRP A 13 -16.01 2.73 -19.49
CA TRP A 13 -16.10 1.85 -18.33
C TRP A 13 -17.51 1.28 -18.19
N ILE A 14 -17.59 -0.01 -17.87
CA ILE A 14 -18.85 -0.74 -17.64
C ILE A 14 -18.90 -1.16 -16.17
N GLU A 15 -19.97 -0.79 -15.46
CA GLU A 15 -20.24 -1.29 -14.09
C GLU A 15 -20.65 -2.76 -14.19
N ARG A 16 -19.91 -3.66 -13.53
CA ARG A 16 -20.12 -5.11 -13.60
C ARG A 16 -20.88 -5.67 -12.40
N ALA A 17 -20.55 -5.20 -11.20
CA ALA A 17 -21.13 -5.73 -9.98
C ALA A 17 -21.02 -4.78 -8.78
N LEU A 18 -21.83 -5.06 -7.77
CA LEU A 18 -21.73 -4.52 -6.43
C LEU A 18 -21.31 -5.65 -5.48
N PHE A 19 -20.54 -5.33 -4.45
CA PHE A 19 -20.13 -6.29 -3.42
C PHE A 19 -20.16 -5.64 -2.03
N PRO A 20 -20.35 -6.39 -0.94
CA PRO A 20 -20.67 -5.80 0.37
C PRO A 20 -19.46 -5.40 1.24
N PHE A 21 -18.23 -5.48 0.72
CA PHE A 21 -17.02 -5.17 1.49
C PHE A 21 -16.19 -4.02 0.89
N MET A 22 -15.12 -3.62 1.58
CA MET A 22 -14.32 -2.43 1.27
C MET A 22 -12.80 -2.70 1.25
N HIS A 23 -12.04 -1.65 0.91
CA HIS A 23 -10.57 -1.68 0.80
C HIS A 23 -10.03 -2.85 -0.04
N ALA A 24 -10.78 -3.21 -1.07
CA ALA A 24 -10.52 -4.38 -1.88
C ALA A 24 -9.53 -4.10 -3.02
N ARG A 25 -8.88 -5.15 -3.50
CA ARG A 25 -8.03 -5.13 -4.70
C ARG A 25 -8.29 -6.33 -5.60
N PRO A 26 -8.23 -6.16 -6.94
CA PRO A 26 -8.28 -7.29 -7.85
C PRO A 26 -6.91 -7.97 -7.98
N PHE A 27 -6.90 -9.27 -8.27
CA PHE A 27 -5.73 -10.02 -8.71
C PHE A 27 -6.14 -11.22 -9.56
N VAL A 28 -5.19 -11.79 -10.30
CA VAL A 28 -5.43 -12.94 -11.20
C VAL A 28 -4.77 -14.19 -10.64
N ALA A 29 -5.45 -15.34 -10.72
CA ALA A 29 -4.89 -16.66 -10.43
C ALA A 29 -5.62 -17.73 -11.28
N ASP A 30 -4.86 -18.58 -11.97
CA ASP A 30 -5.35 -19.63 -12.89
C ASP A 30 -6.44 -19.15 -13.88
N GLY A 31 -6.21 -18.01 -14.53
CA GLY A 31 -7.15 -17.44 -15.51
C GLY A 31 -8.42 -16.80 -14.91
N ALA A 32 -8.64 -16.92 -13.59
CA ALA A 32 -9.72 -16.26 -12.88
C ALA A 32 -9.29 -14.93 -12.27
N VAL A 33 -10.25 -14.01 -12.11
CA VAL A 33 -10.06 -12.73 -11.42
C VAL A 33 -10.69 -12.81 -10.03
N TYR A 34 -9.93 -12.46 -9.02
CA TYR A 34 -10.37 -12.40 -7.63
C TYR A 34 -10.40 -10.95 -7.18
N VAL A 35 -11.35 -10.61 -6.29
CA VAL A 35 -11.36 -9.33 -5.57
C VAL A 35 -11.42 -9.64 -4.08
N LEU A 36 -10.33 -9.34 -3.37
CA LEU A 36 -10.20 -9.57 -1.93
C LEU A 36 -10.19 -8.24 -1.19
N GLY A 37 -10.98 -8.15 -0.12
CA GLY A 37 -11.06 -6.99 0.78
C GLY A 37 -11.57 -7.42 2.15
N HIS A 38 -12.24 -6.52 2.86
CA HIS A 38 -12.79 -6.82 4.18
C HIS A 38 -14.07 -6.04 4.51
N ASP A 39 -14.87 -6.63 5.39
CA ASP A 39 -15.91 -5.97 6.17
C ASP A 39 -15.81 -6.47 7.61
N SER A 40 -14.86 -5.88 8.36
CA SER A 40 -14.22 -6.50 9.53
C SER A 40 -13.46 -7.77 9.16
N ASP A 41 -14.16 -8.84 8.78
CA ASP A 41 -13.56 -10.08 8.29
C ASP A 41 -13.10 -9.99 6.84
N LEU A 42 -12.11 -10.82 6.47
CA LEU A 42 -11.66 -10.95 5.10
C LEU A 42 -12.73 -11.60 4.23
N CYS A 43 -12.98 -10.98 3.08
CA CYS A 43 -13.95 -11.43 2.10
C CYS A 43 -13.33 -11.45 0.70
N VAL A 44 -13.73 -12.43 -0.11
CA VAL A 44 -13.28 -12.57 -1.50
C VAL A 44 -14.44 -12.96 -2.41
N ILE A 45 -14.41 -12.44 -3.63
CA ILE A 45 -15.27 -12.86 -4.75
C ILE A 45 -14.38 -13.24 -5.93
N ARG A 46 -14.91 -14.07 -6.82
CA ARG A 46 -14.21 -14.61 -7.97
C ARG A 46 -15.04 -14.41 -9.24
N SER A 47 -14.36 -14.23 -10.36
CA SER A 47 -14.90 -14.24 -11.72
C SER A 47 -14.09 -15.21 -12.57
N ASP A 48 -14.78 -16.04 -13.35
CA ASP A 48 -14.20 -17.02 -14.28
C ASP A 48 -14.36 -16.59 -15.76
N ASP A 49 -14.83 -15.36 -15.98
CA ASP A 49 -15.20 -14.81 -17.29
C ASP A 49 -14.69 -13.37 -17.44
N GLU A 50 -13.41 -13.15 -17.08
CA GLU A 50 -12.70 -11.87 -17.26
C GLU A 50 -13.33 -10.66 -16.52
N GLY A 51 -14.11 -10.92 -15.47
CA GLY A 51 -14.77 -9.90 -14.65
C GLY A 51 -16.19 -9.55 -15.09
N GLU A 52 -16.76 -10.29 -16.06
CA GLU A 52 -18.13 -10.11 -16.55
C GLU A 52 -19.17 -10.47 -15.48
N THR A 53 -19.02 -11.62 -14.83
CA THR A 53 -19.87 -12.09 -13.74
C THR A 53 -19.04 -12.46 -12.50
N TRP A 54 -19.69 -12.46 -11.32
CA TRP A 54 -19.02 -12.61 -10.04
C TRP A 54 -19.76 -13.59 -9.14
N SER A 55 -18.98 -14.38 -8.39
CA SER A 55 -19.49 -15.27 -7.35
C SER A 55 -20.12 -14.49 -6.19
N GLU A 56 -20.89 -15.20 -5.36
CA GLU A 56 -21.24 -14.70 -4.04
C GLU A 56 -19.97 -14.47 -3.18
N PRO A 57 -19.98 -13.53 -2.22
CA PRO A 57 -18.86 -13.31 -1.31
C PRO A 57 -18.57 -14.52 -0.42
N ALA A 58 -17.33 -15.01 -0.46
CA ALA A 58 -16.79 -15.98 0.46
C ALA A 58 -16.02 -15.30 1.60
N LYS A 59 -16.24 -15.74 2.83
CA LYS A 59 -15.49 -15.29 4.01
C LYS A 59 -14.23 -16.14 4.20
N LEU A 60 -13.10 -15.50 4.48
CA LEU A 60 -11.83 -16.17 4.80
C LEU A 60 -11.52 -16.13 6.30
N THR A 61 -12.16 -15.24 7.06
CA THR A 61 -12.02 -15.15 8.52
C THR A 61 -13.38 -15.01 9.21
N GLU A 62 -13.38 -15.17 10.53
CA GLU A 62 -14.56 -15.04 11.37
C GLU A 62 -14.17 -14.33 12.67
N ASP A 63 -14.97 -13.33 13.07
CA ASP A 63 -14.80 -12.53 14.28
C ASP A 63 -13.43 -11.83 14.37
N GLN A 64 -12.90 -11.40 13.24
CA GLN A 64 -11.67 -10.63 13.14
C GLN A 64 -11.90 -9.23 12.57
N PHE A 65 -10.90 -8.37 12.75
CA PHE A 65 -10.93 -6.99 12.26
C PHE A 65 -9.71 -6.75 11.40
N TRP A 66 -9.96 -6.48 10.13
CA TRP A 66 -8.93 -6.29 9.12
C TRP A 66 -8.95 -4.87 8.57
N HIS A 67 -7.81 -4.49 8.00
CA HIS A 67 -7.57 -3.22 7.37
C HIS A 67 -6.68 -3.43 6.15
N GLN A 68 -6.87 -2.60 5.12
CA GLN A 68 -5.94 -2.46 4.02
C GLN A 68 -6.31 -1.24 3.14
N SER A 69 -5.70 -1.13 1.97
CA SER A 69 -6.04 -0.37 0.78
C SER A 69 -5.64 -1.21 -0.46
N ALA A 70 -5.84 -0.71 -1.67
CA ALA A 70 -5.52 -1.47 -2.88
C ALA A 70 -4.01 -1.54 -3.21
N CYS A 71 -3.16 -1.99 -2.28
CA CYS A 71 -1.71 -2.12 -2.49
C CYS A 71 -1.36 -3.27 -3.47
N ASN A 72 -0.08 -3.45 -3.79
CA ASN A 72 0.33 -4.41 -4.82
C ASN A 72 0.03 -5.88 -4.46
N VAL A 73 0.21 -6.74 -5.45
CA VAL A 73 0.13 -8.20 -5.35
C VAL A 73 1.39 -8.77 -5.97
N HIS A 74 2.02 -9.71 -5.28
CA HIS A 74 3.29 -10.30 -5.69
C HIS A 74 3.08 -11.74 -6.13
N TYR A 75 3.83 -12.18 -7.15
CA TYR A 75 3.75 -13.54 -7.69
C TYR A 75 5.14 -14.17 -7.62
N ALA A 76 5.25 -15.29 -6.92
CA ALA A 76 6.47 -16.06 -6.80
C ALA A 76 6.14 -17.52 -6.47
N ASN A 77 7.02 -18.46 -6.80
CA ASN A 77 6.91 -19.86 -6.35
C ASN A 77 5.56 -20.54 -6.63
N GLY A 78 4.89 -20.18 -7.73
CA GLY A 78 3.55 -20.69 -8.06
C GLY A 78 2.45 -20.24 -7.10
N LYS A 79 2.66 -19.13 -6.39
CA LYS A 79 1.73 -18.54 -5.43
C LYS A 79 1.48 -17.06 -5.73
N VAL A 80 0.31 -16.60 -5.31
CA VAL A 80 0.00 -15.19 -5.12
C VAL A 80 0.28 -14.82 -3.67
N TYR A 81 0.92 -13.67 -3.46
CA TYR A 81 1.21 -13.10 -2.16
C TYR A 81 0.66 -11.68 -2.06
N LEU A 82 -0.10 -11.41 -0.99
CA LEU A 82 -0.61 -10.07 -0.67
C LEU A 82 -0.70 -9.90 0.85
N VAL A 83 -0.76 -8.66 1.33
CA VAL A 83 -0.85 -8.39 2.78
C VAL A 83 -2.19 -7.79 3.13
N MET A 84 -2.82 -8.30 4.19
CA MET A 84 -3.91 -7.65 4.91
C MET A 84 -3.44 -7.34 6.33
N GLU A 85 -3.90 -6.24 6.92
CA GLU A 85 -3.51 -5.83 8.27
C GLU A 85 -4.56 -6.23 9.29
N ARG A 86 -4.23 -7.09 10.25
CA ARG A 86 -5.15 -7.44 11.34
C ARG A 86 -5.02 -6.40 12.45
N ARG A 87 -6.14 -5.87 12.94
CA ARG A 87 -6.18 -5.10 14.19
C ARG A 87 -6.25 -6.07 15.35
N VAL A 88 -5.22 -6.05 16.20
CA VAL A 88 -5.08 -7.01 17.32
C VAL A 88 -5.53 -6.41 18.65
N HIS A 89 -5.40 -5.09 18.81
CA HIS A 89 -5.81 -4.36 20.01
C HIS A 89 -6.91 -3.34 19.71
N PHE A 90 -7.65 -2.91 20.74
CA PHE A 90 -8.85 -2.07 20.62
C PHE A 90 -8.97 -0.97 21.69
N ASP A 91 -7.90 -0.69 22.41
CA ASP A 91 -7.86 0.30 23.48
C ASP A 91 -7.66 1.73 22.95
N HIS A 92 -7.01 1.92 21.79
CA HIS A 92 -6.87 3.24 21.18
C HIS A 92 -8.19 3.70 20.53
N GLN A 93 -8.68 4.86 20.98
CA GLN A 93 -9.95 5.44 20.53
C GLN A 93 -9.82 6.30 19.26
N GLY A 94 -8.60 6.47 18.75
CA GLY A 94 -8.30 7.23 17.53
C GLY A 94 -8.04 6.33 16.33
N TRP A 95 -7.14 6.77 15.46
CA TRP A 95 -6.74 5.99 14.29
C TRP A 95 -5.79 4.85 14.70
N PRO A 96 -6.16 3.56 14.52
CA PRO A 96 -5.55 2.43 15.22
C PRO A 96 -4.29 1.87 14.54
N VAL A 97 -3.50 2.72 13.87
CA VAL A 97 -2.33 2.29 13.09
C VAL A 97 -1.21 1.68 13.95
N SER A 98 -1.18 1.98 15.23
CA SER A 98 -0.26 1.37 16.19
C SER A 98 -0.67 -0.07 16.57
N GLU A 99 -1.92 -0.46 16.32
CA GLU A 99 -2.52 -1.73 16.76
C GLU A 99 -2.59 -2.78 15.65
N MET A 100 -2.07 -2.45 14.46
CA MET A 100 -2.14 -3.29 13.27
C MET A 100 -0.93 -4.23 13.19
N ALA A 101 -1.19 -5.48 12.77
CA ALA A 101 -0.19 -6.44 12.33
C ALA A 101 -0.33 -6.67 10.82
N PRO A 102 0.71 -6.40 10.00
CA PRO A 102 0.71 -6.79 8.60
C PRO A 102 0.86 -8.30 8.52
N VAL A 103 -0.09 -8.97 7.87
CA VAL A 103 -0.08 -10.43 7.67
C VAL A 103 0.08 -10.71 6.19
N LEU A 104 1.24 -11.23 5.81
CA LEU A 104 1.45 -11.78 4.47
C LEU A 104 0.58 -13.03 4.31
N MET A 105 -0.24 -13.03 3.27
CA MET A 105 -1.09 -14.13 2.85
C MET A 105 -0.52 -14.72 1.57
N GLY A 106 -0.33 -16.04 1.53
CA GLY A 106 0.15 -16.77 0.37
C GLY A 106 -0.85 -17.86 -0.04
N GLY A 107 -1.26 -17.87 -1.31
CA GLY A 107 -2.16 -18.89 -1.86
C GLY A 107 -1.62 -19.43 -3.18
N ARG A 108 -1.76 -20.74 -3.43
CA ARG A 108 -1.32 -21.32 -4.71
C ARG A 108 -2.16 -20.76 -5.86
N VAL A 109 -1.52 -20.43 -6.98
CA VAL A 109 -2.23 -19.84 -8.13
C VAL A 109 -3.22 -20.81 -8.76
N ASP A 110 -3.00 -22.12 -8.64
CA ASP A 110 -3.85 -23.20 -9.17
C ASP A 110 -4.90 -23.72 -8.17
N ALA A 111 -5.01 -23.09 -7.00
CA ALA A 111 -6.01 -23.43 -5.99
C ALA A 111 -7.23 -22.51 -6.08
N ASP A 112 -8.37 -22.95 -5.53
CA ASP A 112 -9.54 -22.08 -5.39
C ASP A 112 -9.34 -21.14 -4.20
N LEU A 113 -8.97 -19.90 -4.51
CA LEU A 113 -8.64 -18.89 -3.49
C LEU A 113 -9.87 -18.26 -2.83
N THR A 114 -11.09 -18.74 -3.13
CA THR A 114 -12.27 -18.45 -2.32
C THR A 114 -12.34 -19.28 -1.03
N GLN A 115 -11.50 -20.32 -0.91
CA GLN A 115 -11.46 -21.24 0.22
C GLN A 115 -10.32 -20.88 1.18
N LYS A 116 -10.62 -20.76 2.48
CA LYS A 116 -9.66 -20.34 3.51
C LYS A 116 -8.46 -21.27 3.62
N GLU A 117 -8.69 -22.57 3.51
CA GLU A 117 -7.68 -23.63 3.60
C GLU A 117 -6.60 -23.56 2.52
N ASN A 118 -6.87 -22.84 1.43
CA ASN A 118 -5.91 -22.60 0.35
C ASN A 118 -5.00 -21.38 0.60
N TRP A 119 -5.14 -20.73 1.77
CA TRP A 119 -4.33 -19.60 2.20
C TRP A 119 -3.44 -19.96 3.40
N ASN A 120 -2.16 -19.61 3.30
CA ASN A 120 -1.24 -19.55 4.42
C ASN A 120 -1.13 -18.11 4.91
N PHE A 121 -1.08 -17.93 6.23
CA PHE A 121 -0.98 -16.62 6.89
C PHE A 121 0.32 -16.54 7.67
N ALA A 122 1.06 -15.45 7.53
CA ALA A 122 2.26 -15.20 8.30
C ALA A 122 1.96 -14.89 9.77
N SER A 123 2.96 -15.06 10.64
CA SER A 123 2.87 -14.63 12.03
C SER A 123 2.62 -13.13 12.14
N GLU A 124 1.95 -12.74 13.23
CA GLU A 124 1.62 -11.34 13.49
C GLU A 124 2.78 -10.63 14.19
N LEU A 125 3.14 -9.46 13.65
CA LEU A 125 4.03 -8.50 14.29
C LEU A 125 3.25 -7.20 14.46
N VAL A 126 2.92 -6.81 15.69
CA VAL A 126 2.11 -5.61 15.96
C VAL A 126 3.02 -4.42 16.26
N PHE A 127 2.79 -3.26 15.65
CA PHE A 127 3.67 -2.09 15.80
C PHE A 127 3.88 -1.67 17.26
N ARG A 128 2.80 -1.52 18.04
CA ARG A 128 2.89 -1.09 19.44
C ARG A 128 3.68 -2.07 20.31
N ASP A 129 3.64 -3.36 19.98
CA ASP A 129 4.27 -4.43 20.76
C ASP A 129 5.75 -4.64 20.42
N LEU A 130 6.28 -3.92 19.42
CA LEU A 130 7.72 -3.97 19.09
C LEU A 130 8.58 -3.63 20.30
N GLU A 131 9.49 -4.51 20.68
CA GLU A 131 10.44 -4.26 21.77
C GLU A 131 11.43 -3.15 21.39
N GLU A 132 11.95 -3.20 20.16
CA GLU A 132 12.87 -2.22 19.61
C GLU A 132 12.16 -1.28 18.63
N LYS A 133 12.16 0.02 18.97
CA LYS A 133 11.66 1.08 18.09
C LYS A 133 12.79 2.07 17.82
N PRO A 134 13.74 1.74 16.92
CA PRO A 134 14.90 2.58 16.67
C PRO A 134 14.45 3.97 16.22
N ASN A 135 15.00 5.00 16.85
CA ASN A 135 14.54 6.37 16.71
C ASN A 135 15.70 7.34 16.47
N LEU A 136 16.47 7.09 15.41
CA LEU A 136 17.56 7.98 15.00
C LEU A 136 17.08 9.15 14.12
N LEU A 137 15.78 9.19 13.77
CA LEU A 137 15.22 10.12 12.78
C LEU A 137 14.12 11.05 13.33
N GLY A 138 13.91 11.07 14.65
CA GLY A 138 12.90 11.95 15.29
C GLY A 138 11.47 11.48 15.06
N VAL A 139 11.18 10.22 15.38
CA VAL A 139 9.87 9.57 15.30
C VAL A 139 9.33 9.27 16.71
N PRO A 140 8.13 9.72 17.08
CA PRO A 140 7.25 10.58 16.29
C PRO A 140 7.81 12.00 16.14
N PHE A 141 7.47 12.64 15.04
CA PHE A 141 7.84 14.04 14.78
C PHE A 141 7.05 15.03 15.66
N TRP A 142 5.83 14.65 16.05
CA TRP A 142 4.99 15.39 16.99
C TRP A 142 4.62 14.49 18.16
N PRO A 143 4.46 15.01 19.40
CA PRO A 143 3.84 14.23 20.48
C PRO A 143 2.48 13.66 20.03
N ALA A 144 2.14 12.45 20.51
CA ALA A 144 0.86 11.80 20.21
C ALA A 144 -0.30 12.49 20.96
N ASP A 145 -0.64 13.70 20.50
CA ASP A 145 -1.62 14.59 21.09
C ASP A 145 -2.08 15.62 20.03
N GLN A 146 -2.92 16.56 20.44
CA GLN A 146 -3.30 17.73 19.68
C GLN A 146 -2.07 18.58 19.32
N THR A 147 -1.93 18.92 18.04
CA THR A 147 -0.72 19.57 17.50
C THR A 147 -0.88 21.05 17.21
N ASP A 148 -2.11 21.56 17.13
CA ASP A 148 -2.42 22.93 16.69
C ASP A 148 -2.90 23.87 17.81
N GLY A 149 -2.99 23.39 19.05
CA GLY A 149 -3.54 24.17 20.17
C GLY A 149 -5.03 24.55 20.05
N LYS A 150 -5.73 24.11 18.98
CA LYS A 150 -7.13 24.43 18.68
C LYS A 150 -8.06 23.21 18.54
N GLY A 151 -7.50 21.99 18.55
CA GLY A 151 -8.27 20.74 18.51
C GLY A 151 -8.56 20.22 17.10
N GLY A 152 -8.11 20.91 16.06
CA GLY A 152 -8.39 20.55 14.66
C GLY A 152 -7.41 19.53 14.08
N ARG A 153 -6.26 19.32 14.71
CA ARG A 153 -5.16 18.49 14.18
C ARG A 153 -4.57 17.60 15.28
N LEU A 154 -4.58 16.29 15.04
CA LEU A 154 -4.22 15.26 16.00
C LEU A 154 -3.13 14.35 15.43
N MET A 155 -2.07 14.12 16.21
CA MET A 155 -1.12 13.04 15.98
C MET A 155 -1.56 11.81 16.77
N ASN A 156 -1.80 10.69 16.07
CA ASN A 156 -2.05 9.42 16.73
C ASN A 156 -0.71 8.76 17.11
N PRO A 157 -0.70 7.75 17.99
CA PRO A 157 0.51 6.97 18.24
C PRO A 157 1.12 6.45 16.92
N PRO A 158 2.46 6.42 16.80
CA PRO A 158 3.10 5.91 15.61
C PRO A 158 2.65 4.51 15.24
N GLY A 159 2.68 4.21 13.95
CA GLY A 159 2.19 2.96 13.43
C GLY A 159 2.52 2.75 11.97
N TRP A 160 2.10 1.60 11.45
CA TRP A 160 2.21 1.25 10.05
C TRP A 160 0.86 0.80 9.49
N LEU A 161 0.72 0.83 8.18
CA LEU A 161 -0.45 0.34 7.45
C LEU A 161 -0.18 0.35 5.94
N GLU A 162 -1.19 -0.04 5.16
CA GLU A 162 -1.22 0.04 3.70
C GLU A 162 -0.01 -0.65 3.03
N THR A 163 0.28 -1.88 3.48
CA THR A 163 1.46 -2.68 3.15
C THR A 163 1.53 -3.13 1.68
N ASN A 164 2.71 -2.93 1.06
CA ASN A 164 3.13 -3.51 -0.22
C ASN A 164 4.09 -4.69 0.05
N VAL A 165 4.09 -5.68 -0.83
CA VAL A 165 5.00 -6.84 -0.81
C VAL A 165 6.09 -6.65 -1.86
N VAL A 166 7.34 -6.86 -1.46
CA VAL A 166 8.50 -6.79 -2.34
C VAL A 166 9.31 -8.07 -2.16
N GLN A 167 9.93 -8.54 -3.25
CA GLN A 167 10.98 -9.53 -3.20
C GLN A 167 12.19 -8.99 -3.96
N PHE A 168 13.37 -9.14 -3.39
CA PHE A 168 14.62 -8.75 -4.03
C PHE A 168 15.16 -9.94 -4.81
N THR A 169 15.12 -9.83 -6.14
CA THR A 169 15.48 -10.90 -7.07
C THR A 169 16.84 -10.69 -7.75
N ASP A 170 17.44 -9.51 -7.58
CA ASP A 170 18.80 -9.22 -8.04
C ASP A 170 19.82 -9.90 -7.12
N PRO A 171 20.64 -10.85 -7.60
CA PRO A 171 21.64 -11.54 -6.78
C PRO A 171 22.67 -10.63 -6.11
N ASP A 172 22.88 -9.42 -6.64
CA ASP A 172 23.81 -8.44 -6.08
C ASP A 172 23.16 -7.58 -4.97
N HIS A 173 21.85 -7.72 -4.75
CA HIS A 173 21.14 -7.02 -3.68
C HIS A 173 21.47 -7.64 -2.31
N VAL A 174 21.80 -6.80 -1.31
CA VAL A 174 22.23 -7.27 0.02
C VAL A 174 21.17 -8.10 0.78
N TRP A 175 19.90 -7.95 0.43
CA TRP A 175 18.77 -8.71 0.97
C TRP A 175 18.21 -9.74 -0.02
N HIS A 176 18.96 -10.07 -1.06
CA HIS A 176 18.58 -11.14 -1.97
C HIS A 176 18.60 -12.49 -1.25
N ASP A 177 17.50 -13.21 -1.36
CA ASP A 177 17.38 -14.58 -0.93
C ASP A 177 17.37 -15.50 -2.16
N PRO A 178 18.43 -16.31 -2.38
CA PRO A 178 18.54 -17.18 -3.54
C PRO A 178 17.49 -18.29 -3.58
N GLU A 179 16.83 -18.57 -2.45
CA GLU A 179 15.74 -19.55 -2.40
C GLU A 179 14.38 -18.92 -2.74
N GLY A 180 14.32 -17.58 -2.84
CA GLY A 180 13.10 -16.86 -3.15
C GLY A 180 12.01 -17.01 -2.08
N ARG A 181 12.39 -17.20 -0.81
CA ARG A 181 11.48 -17.43 0.32
C ARG A 181 11.37 -16.24 1.27
N THR A 182 12.16 -15.20 1.03
CA THR A 182 12.12 -13.94 1.79
C THR A 182 11.31 -12.89 1.06
N PHE A 183 10.37 -12.30 1.79
CA PHE A 183 9.51 -11.21 1.35
C PHE A 183 9.69 -10.01 2.26
N HIS A 184 9.41 -8.84 1.72
CA HIS A 184 9.71 -7.56 2.32
C HIS A 184 8.43 -6.72 2.32
N LEU A 185 8.06 -6.19 3.48
CA LEU A 185 6.79 -5.51 3.74
C LEU A 185 7.02 -4.00 3.80
N TRP A 186 6.70 -3.29 2.71
CA TRP A 186 6.88 -1.83 2.61
C TRP A 186 5.57 -1.15 2.98
N MET A 187 5.56 -0.43 4.09
CA MET A 187 4.33 0.07 4.70
C MET A 187 4.32 1.59 4.77
N ARG A 188 3.14 2.19 4.67
CA ARG A 188 2.94 3.59 5.04
C ARG A 188 3.37 3.78 6.49
N ALA A 189 4.25 4.74 6.74
CA ALA A 189 4.70 5.07 8.09
C ALA A 189 3.91 6.24 8.67
N HIS A 190 3.15 6.01 9.75
CA HIS A 190 2.58 7.10 10.53
C HIS A 190 3.61 7.61 11.55
N THR A 191 4.49 8.50 11.12
CA THR A 191 5.53 9.08 12.00
C THR A 191 5.26 10.54 12.37
N GLY A 192 4.32 11.20 11.69
CA GLY A 192 4.11 12.66 11.76
C GLY A 192 5.05 13.45 10.83
N GLY A 193 6.12 12.82 10.33
CA GLY A 193 7.05 13.37 9.33
C GLY A 193 6.76 12.87 7.92
N THR A 194 7.68 13.14 6.99
CA THR A 194 7.62 12.76 5.57
C THR A 194 8.83 11.95 5.14
N GLY A 195 8.71 11.16 4.07
CA GLY A 195 9.86 10.52 3.41
C GLY A 195 10.31 9.19 4.01
N LEU A 196 9.52 8.61 4.93
CA LEU A 196 9.80 7.32 5.55
C LEU A 196 8.66 6.34 5.25
N ALA A 197 9.02 5.11 4.91
CA ALA A 197 8.16 3.95 4.98
C ALA A 197 8.58 3.08 6.16
N CYS A 198 7.67 2.30 6.73
CA CYS A 198 8.05 1.24 7.65
C CYS A 198 8.45 -0.01 6.85
N ILE A 199 9.38 -0.79 7.39
CA ILE A 199 9.89 -2.01 6.78
C ILE A 199 9.82 -3.16 7.79
N ALA A 200 9.37 -4.32 7.30
CA ALA A 200 9.51 -5.60 7.96
C ALA A 200 9.84 -6.67 6.89
N ARG A 201 10.21 -7.86 7.33
CA ARG A 201 10.47 -9.01 6.45
C ARG A 201 9.66 -10.21 6.89
N VAL A 202 9.38 -11.09 5.94
CA VAL A 202 8.73 -12.37 6.16
C VAL A 202 9.59 -13.47 5.55
N GLU A 203 9.93 -14.47 6.35
CA GLU A 203 10.60 -15.68 5.87
C GLU A 203 9.59 -16.81 5.78
N GLU A 204 9.44 -17.39 4.58
CA GLU A 204 8.69 -18.63 4.38
C GLU A 204 9.61 -19.84 4.61
N ARG A 205 9.24 -20.72 5.53
CA ARG A 205 9.97 -21.96 5.82
C ARG A 205 9.58 -23.06 4.83
N ALA A 206 10.39 -24.12 4.78
CA ALA A 206 10.14 -25.26 3.89
C ALA A 206 8.81 -25.99 4.14
N ASP A 207 8.24 -25.89 5.35
CA ASP A 207 6.92 -26.41 5.70
C ASP A 207 5.75 -25.48 5.32
N GLY A 208 6.05 -24.33 4.72
CA GLY A 208 5.07 -23.32 4.30
C GLY A 208 4.62 -22.37 5.42
N SER A 209 5.13 -22.52 6.65
CA SER A 209 4.95 -21.53 7.70
C SER A 209 5.70 -20.25 7.37
N MET A 210 5.10 -19.10 7.70
CA MET A 210 5.67 -17.79 7.39
C MET A 210 5.85 -17.00 8.68
N GLU A 211 7.04 -16.45 8.91
CA GLU A 211 7.36 -15.70 10.13
C GLU A 211 7.70 -14.24 9.78
N THR A 212 6.97 -13.30 10.39
CA THR A 212 7.19 -11.85 10.23
C THR A 212 8.11 -11.31 11.32
N MET A 213 9.14 -10.56 10.93
CA MET A 213 10.02 -9.85 11.87
C MET A 213 10.53 -8.51 11.29
N LEU A 214 11.18 -7.69 12.13
CA LEU A 214 11.87 -6.49 11.65
C LEU A 214 13.09 -6.87 10.80
N GLU A 215 13.42 -6.00 9.84
CA GLU A 215 14.60 -6.16 9.00
C GLU A 215 15.88 -5.79 9.76
N ARG A 216 17.03 -6.30 9.31
CA ARG A 216 18.35 -5.92 9.82
C ARG A 216 19.17 -5.25 8.72
N ALA A 217 19.82 -4.16 9.10
CA ALA A 217 20.88 -3.58 8.28
C ALA A 217 22.06 -4.57 8.18
N PRO A 218 22.94 -4.43 7.16
CA PRO A 218 24.17 -5.22 7.10
C PRO A 218 25.08 -5.09 8.34
N SER A 219 24.93 -4.03 9.15
CA SER A 219 25.61 -3.88 10.44
C SER A 219 25.05 -4.78 11.56
N GLY A 220 23.89 -5.40 11.36
CA GLY A 220 23.13 -6.16 12.37
C GLY A 220 22.08 -5.33 13.12
N GLU A 221 22.11 -4.00 12.99
CA GLU A 221 21.16 -3.08 13.62
C GLU A 221 19.74 -3.30 13.08
N THR A 222 18.76 -3.20 13.98
CA THR A 222 17.34 -3.34 13.64
C THR A 222 16.87 -2.16 12.78
N MET A 223 16.18 -2.46 11.68
CA MET A 223 15.57 -1.48 10.78
C MET A 223 14.05 -1.52 10.91
N LEU A 224 13.49 -0.38 11.34
CA LEU A 224 12.04 -0.14 11.35
C LEU A 224 11.59 0.78 10.22
N TYR A 225 12.47 1.67 9.76
CA TYR A 225 12.18 2.67 8.75
C TYR A 225 13.15 2.59 7.57
N ALA A 226 12.62 2.81 6.37
CA ALA A 226 13.39 2.99 5.14
C ALA A 226 13.04 4.33 4.49
N ALA A 227 14.02 4.95 3.83
CA ALA A 227 13.76 6.16 3.04
C ALA A 227 12.82 5.81 1.88
N CYS A 228 11.71 6.54 1.77
CA CYS A 228 10.69 6.30 0.75
C CYS A 228 9.97 7.62 0.42
N PRO A 229 10.15 8.18 -0.79
CA PRO A 229 9.42 9.37 -1.22
C PRO A 229 7.90 9.16 -1.08
N GLY A 230 7.25 9.99 -0.26
CA GLY A 230 5.81 9.88 -0.01
C GLY A 230 5.39 8.73 0.91
N GLY A 231 6.33 8.02 1.53
CA GLY A 231 6.07 6.86 2.40
C GLY A 231 5.20 7.14 3.63
N GLN A 232 5.01 8.41 3.98
CA GLN A 232 4.06 8.81 5.03
C GLN A 232 2.59 8.71 4.62
N MET A 233 2.33 8.65 3.31
CA MET A 233 1.02 8.49 2.68
C MET A 233 0.92 7.11 2.00
N ARG A 234 -0.24 6.78 1.42
CA ARG A 234 -0.42 5.51 0.68
C ARG A 234 0.41 5.58 -0.60
N PHE A 235 1.25 4.57 -0.84
CA PHE A 235 2.02 4.41 -2.08
C PHE A 235 1.81 3.03 -2.71
N HIS A 236 2.19 2.87 -3.98
CA HIS A 236 2.15 1.60 -4.70
C HIS A 236 3.52 1.29 -5.28
N ILE A 237 4.01 0.07 -5.07
CA ILE A 237 5.24 -0.43 -5.68
C ILE A 237 4.90 -1.45 -6.74
N LEU A 238 5.51 -1.32 -7.92
CA LEU A 238 5.39 -2.28 -9.01
C LEU A 238 6.78 -2.60 -9.54
N GLN A 239 7.15 -3.87 -9.64
CA GLN A 239 8.37 -4.27 -10.32
C GLN A 239 8.07 -4.45 -11.80
N ASP A 240 8.91 -3.88 -12.66
CA ASP A 240 8.87 -4.14 -14.10
C ASP A 240 9.62 -5.45 -14.40
N PRO A 241 8.93 -6.53 -14.78
CA PRO A 241 9.58 -7.83 -15.00
C PRO A 241 10.56 -7.81 -16.17
N ARG A 242 10.48 -6.82 -17.08
CA ARG A 242 11.40 -6.73 -18.23
C ARG A 242 12.76 -6.14 -17.85
N THR A 243 12.78 -5.13 -16.98
CA THR A 243 14.00 -4.39 -16.62
C THR A 243 14.51 -4.71 -15.21
N GLY A 244 13.69 -5.34 -14.37
CA GLY A 244 13.96 -5.56 -12.95
C GLY A 244 13.76 -4.32 -12.07
N LEU A 245 13.51 -3.14 -12.67
CA LEU A 245 13.34 -1.89 -11.95
C LEU A 245 12.05 -1.88 -11.13
N TYR A 246 12.12 -1.26 -9.96
CA TYR A 246 10.97 -0.95 -9.14
C TYR A 246 10.43 0.43 -9.50
N TRP A 247 9.13 0.55 -9.64
CA TRP A 247 8.39 1.79 -9.83
C TRP A 247 7.63 2.11 -8.55
N LEU A 248 7.68 3.37 -8.12
CA LEU A 248 6.98 3.88 -6.95
C LEU A 248 6.04 5.02 -7.34
N LEU A 249 4.76 4.83 -7.04
CA LEU A 249 3.72 5.83 -7.21
C LEU A 249 3.30 6.35 -5.84
N SER A 250 3.55 7.63 -5.55
CA SER A 250 3.37 8.19 -4.21
C SER A 250 2.98 9.67 -4.21
N SER A 251 2.51 10.16 -3.05
CA SER A 251 2.25 11.59 -2.87
C SER A 251 3.54 12.37 -2.70
N LEU A 252 3.67 13.47 -3.43
CA LEU A 252 4.74 14.44 -3.21
C LEU A 252 4.31 15.48 -2.16
N ALA A 253 5.03 15.51 -1.04
CA ALA A 253 4.90 16.58 -0.05
C ALA A 253 5.80 17.77 -0.43
N THR A 254 5.30 18.98 -0.25
CA THR A 254 5.95 20.24 -0.64
C THR A 254 6.16 21.19 0.53
N ASP A 255 5.41 21.02 1.62
CA ASP A 255 5.39 21.95 2.75
C ASP A 255 5.05 21.24 4.06
N SER A 256 5.90 20.29 4.49
CA SER A 256 5.71 19.53 5.75
C SER A 256 6.29 20.19 6.99
N MET A 257 7.17 21.20 6.83
CA MET A 257 7.84 21.91 7.92
C MET A 257 7.12 23.21 8.34
N VAL A 258 5.80 23.24 8.15
CA VAL A 258 4.93 24.35 8.54
C VAL A 258 4.32 24.08 9.91
N ARG A 259 4.17 25.14 10.71
CA ARG A 259 3.50 25.02 12.01
C ARG A 259 2.03 24.63 11.83
N PRO A 260 1.52 23.59 12.52
CA PRO A 260 0.16 23.08 12.33
C PRO A 260 -0.93 24.15 12.45
N GLU A 261 -0.78 25.13 13.35
CA GLU A 261 -1.73 26.21 13.57
C GLU A 261 -1.77 27.26 12.43
N ARG A 262 -0.80 27.21 11.52
CA ARG A 262 -0.69 28.08 10.33
C ARG A 262 -1.13 27.39 9.04
N LEU A 263 -1.44 26.09 9.08
CA LEU A 263 -1.90 25.36 7.91
C LEU A 263 -3.28 25.88 7.46
N PRO A 264 -3.48 26.10 6.14
CA PRO A 264 -4.78 26.41 5.57
C PRO A 264 -5.86 25.37 5.92
N ALA A 265 -7.13 25.79 5.88
CA ALA A 265 -8.28 24.91 6.16
C ALA A 265 -8.35 23.70 5.20
N ASP A 266 -7.96 23.88 3.93
CA ASP A 266 -7.95 22.82 2.92
C ASP A 266 -6.80 21.80 3.11
N ARG A 267 -5.83 22.06 3.99
CA ARG A 267 -4.78 21.08 4.34
C ARG A 267 -5.30 20.14 5.43
N PHE A 268 -5.37 18.86 5.11
CA PHE A 268 -5.91 17.83 6.00
C PHE A 268 -4.97 17.47 7.15
N ASN A 269 -5.51 17.38 8.37
CA ASN A 269 -4.85 16.93 9.60
C ASN A 269 -3.42 17.46 9.83
N LEU A 270 -2.35 16.68 9.65
CA LEU A 270 -0.97 17.12 9.94
C LEU A 270 -0.26 17.67 8.68
N PRO A 271 0.80 18.49 8.82
CA PRO A 271 1.56 19.01 7.66
C PRO A 271 1.99 17.96 6.64
N ASN A 272 2.35 16.77 7.11
CA ASN A 272 2.80 15.64 6.31
C ASN A 272 1.68 14.93 5.49
N ASN A 273 0.42 15.31 5.66
CA ASN A 273 -0.76 14.71 4.99
C ASN A 273 -1.10 15.31 3.62
N GLU A 274 -0.15 16.03 3.01
CA GLU A 274 -0.29 16.56 1.67
C GLU A 274 -0.39 15.44 0.62
N ARG A 275 -1.33 15.61 -0.32
CA ARG A 275 -1.80 14.52 -1.20
C ARG A 275 -2.37 15.00 -2.53
N HIS A 276 -2.08 16.25 -2.91
CA HIS A 276 -2.62 16.88 -4.11
C HIS A 276 -1.68 16.79 -5.32
N ILE A 277 -0.50 16.19 -5.14
CA ILE A 277 0.49 15.93 -6.19
C ILE A 277 0.85 14.46 -6.14
N LEU A 278 0.69 13.78 -7.28
CA LEU A 278 1.04 12.39 -7.49
C LEU A 278 2.32 12.32 -8.32
N ALA A 279 3.34 11.64 -7.82
CA ALA A 279 4.65 11.53 -8.45
C ALA A 279 5.03 10.07 -8.73
N LEU A 280 5.78 9.87 -9.80
CA LEU A 280 6.34 8.59 -10.20
C LEU A 280 7.86 8.60 -9.97
N HIS A 281 8.37 7.52 -9.41
CA HIS A 281 9.80 7.29 -9.19
C HIS A 281 10.17 5.90 -9.71
N PHE A 282 11.45 5.69 -9.99
CA PHE A 282 12.03 4.38 -10.28
C PHE A 282 13.22 4.09 -9.35
N SER A 283 13.56 2.82 -9.17
CA SER A 283 14.71 2.38 -8.38
C SER A 283 15.24 1.04 -8.88
N ARG A 284 16.57 0.84 -8.79
CA ARG A 284 17.20 -0.47 -9.03
C ARG A 284 17.05 -1.42 -7.85
N ASN A 285 16.95 -0.90 -6.63
CA ASN A 285 17.07 -1.67 -5.39
C ASN A 285 15.92 -1.41 -4.40
N CYS A 286 14.86 -0.70 -4.81
CA CYS A 286 13.70 -0.36 -3.96
C CYS A 286 14.05 0.46 -2.69
N ILE A 287 15.24 1.07 -2.66
CA ILE A 287 15.75 1.92 -1.58
C ILE A 287 16.13 3.30 -2.15
N ASP A 288 16.96 3.30 -3.19
CA ASP A 288 17.42 4.52 -3.86
C ASP A 288 16.43 4.92 -4.95
N TRP A 289 15.53 5.84 -4.60
CA TRP A 289 14.45 6.29 -5.48
C TRP A 289 14.86 7.52 -6.31
N CYS A 290 14.77 7.38 -7.63
CA CYS A 290 14.97 8.43 -8.62
C CYS A 290 13.62 8.96 -9.11
N MET A 291 13.45 10.28 -9.18
CA MET A 291 12.17 10.87 -9.61
C MET A 291 12.03 10.80 -11.13
N ALA A 292 11.01 10.11 -11.62
CA ALA A 292 10.68 10.03 -13.05
C ALA A 292 9.89 11.25 -13.53
N GLY A 293 8.95 11.73 -12.71
CA GLY A 293 8.10 12.88 -13.06
C GLY A 293 6.83 12.98 -12.22
N LEU A 294 6.01 13.98 -12.55
CA LEU A 294 4.68 14.14 -11.97
C LEU A 294 3.63 13.44 -12.84
N VAL A 295 2.77 12.64 -12.23
CA VAL A 295 1.65 11.98 -12.92
C VAL A 295 0.45 12.92 -12.98
N ALA A 296 0.09 13.51 -11.84
CA ALA A 296 -1.09 14.37 -11.75
C ALA A 296 -0.94 15.37 -10.62
N ARG A 297 -1.58 16.53 -10.78
CA ARG A 297 -1.70 17.57 -9.75
C ARG A 297 -3.12 18.11 -9.69
N GLY A 298 -3.64 18.31 -8.49
CA GLY A 298 -4.84 19.10 -8.26
C GLY A 298 -4.53 20.59 -8.08
N ASP A 299 -5.50 21.46 -8.35
CA ASP A 299 -5.29 22.91 -8.30
C ASP A 299 -4.97 23.41 -6.88
N ASN A 300 -5.43 22.69 -5.85
CA ASN A 300 -5.26 23.05 -4.44
C ASN A 300 -5.25 21.80 -3.55
N PRO A 301 -4.87 21.92 -2.26
CA PRO A 301 -4.74 20.77 -1.36
C PRO A 301 -5.99 19.90 -1.21
N ARG A 302 -7.20 20.47 -1.34
CA ARG A 302 -8.47 19.73 -1.24
C ARG A 302 -8.72 18.83 -2.46
N GLN A 303 -8.10 19.15 -3.60
CA GLN A 303 -8.19 18.34 -4.82
C GLN A 303 -7.10 17.26 -4.85
N ALA A 304 -7.25 16.22 -4.02
CA ALA A 304 -6.26 15.16 -3.92
C ALA A 304 -6.07 14.34 -5.23
N ARG A 305 -4.88 13.76 -5.36
CA ARG A 305 -4.47 12.76 -6.38
C ARG A 305 -3.74 11.65 -5.62
N HIS A 306 -4.48 10.77 -4.95
CA HIS A 306 -3.90 9.84 -3.96
C HIS A 306 -4.51 8.45 -4.05
N TYR A 307 -4.09 7.51 -3.18
CA TYR A 307 -4.57 6.12 -3.13
C TYR A 307 -4.54 5.49 -4.53
N ALA A 308 -3.43 5.67 -5.25
CA ALA A 308 -3.34 5.39 -6.67
C ALA A 308 -2.62 4.08 -6.96
N SER A 309 -3.21 3.17 -7.72
CA SER A 309 -2.55 1.92 -8.14
C SER A 309 -2.13 2.02 -9.59
N MET A 310 -1.11 1.25 -9.96
CA MET A 310 -0.58 1.21 -11.31
C MET A 310 -0.38 -0.21 -11.82
N VAL A 311 -0.50 -0.38 -13.13
CA VAL A 311 -0.26 -1.64 -13.85
C VAL A 311 0.47 -1.34 -15.16
N ILE A 312 1.36 -2.24 -15.57
CA ILE A 312 2.06 -2.18 -16.86
C ILE A 312 1.19 -2.83 -17.94
N ASP A 313 0.91 -2.10 -19.02
CA ASP A 313 0.31 -2.64 -20.26
C ASP A 313 1.29 -2.40 -21.41
N GLY A 314 2.09 -3.42 -21.74
CA GLY A 314 3.11 -3.33 -22.79
C GLY A 314 4.18 -2.28 -22.49
N GLU A 315 4.20 -1.18 -23.26
CA GLU A 315 5.11 -0.05 -23.09
C GLU A 315 4.55 1.06 -22.19
N ASP A 316 3.28 0.97 -21.81
CA ASP A 316 2.59 2.01 -21.08
C ASP A 316 2.36 1.60 -19.62
N LEU A 317 2.23 2.61 -18.77
CA LEU A 317 1.83 2.45 -17.38
C LEU A 317 0.44 3.08 -17.18
N HIS A 318 -0.54 2.27 -16.81
CA HIS A 318 -1.89 2.73 -16.49
C HIS A 318 -2.06 2.95 -15.00
N ILE A 319 -2.69 4.06 -14.62
CA ILE A 319 -2.80 4.52 -13.23
C ILE A 319 -4.25 4.89 -12.92
N LEU A 320 -4.81 4.30 -11.86
CA LEU A 320 -6.08 4.73 -11.28
C LEU A 320 -5.82 5.44 -9.95
N SER A 321 -6.44 6.60 -9.73
CA SER A 321 -6.28 7.38 -8.50
C SER A 321 -7.61 7.81 -7.90
N ARG A 322 -7.80 7.55 -6.59
CA ARG A 322 -8.85 8.21 -5.80
C ARG A 322 -8.53 9.71 -5.72
N SER A 323 -9.42 10.51 -6.28
CA SER A 323 -9.16 11.92 -6.55
C SER A 323 -10.29 12.82 -6.04
N GLY A 324 -9.99 14.10 -5.90
CA GLY A 324 -10.96 15.14 -5.56
C GLY A 324 -11.03 16.23 -6.63
N ASN A 325 -12.24 16.70 -6.93
CA ASN A 325 -12.47 17.94 -7.68
C ASN A 325 -12.96 19.07 -6.74
N GLN A 326 -13.48 20.17 -7.27
CA GLN A 326 -13.93 21.32 -6.46
C GLN A 326 -15.08 20.99 -5.49
N LYS A 327 -15.77 19.86 -5.69
CA LYS A 327 -16.85 19.32 -4.84
C LYS A 327 -16.37 18.26 -3.85
N ALA A 328 -15.06 17.97 -3.78
CA ALA A 328 -14.52 17.04 -2.80
C ALA A 328 -14.80 17.53 -1.37
N LYS A 329 -15.11 16.59 -0.48
CA LYS A 329 -15.48 16.88 0.91
C LYS A 329 -14.28 17.39 1.70
N THR A 330 -13.14 16.70 1.58
CA THR A 330 -11.84 17.12 2.11
C THR A 330 -10.72 16.65 1.18
N ALA A 331 -9.47 17.02 1.48
CA ALA A 331 -8.33 16.40 0.78
C ALA A 331 -8.30 14.88 0.97
N HIS A 332 -8.72 14.37 2.13
CA HIS A 332 -8.78 12.94 2.37
C HIS A 332 -9.97 12.31 1.64
N ASP A 333 -11.17 12.87 1.83
CA ASP A 333 -12.43 12.35 1.30
C ASP A 333 -12.71 12.91 -0.10
N GLY A 334 -12.08 12.28 -1.10
CA GLY A 334 -12.30 12.55 -2.52
C GLY A 334 -13.68 12.09 -3.02
N ASN A 335 -14.00 12.44 -4.27
CA ASN A 335 -15.33 12.23 -4.85
C ASN A 335 -15.32 11.73 -6.31
N ILE A 336 -14.14 11.49 -6.88
CA ILE A 336 -13.96 10.98 -8.25
C ILE A 336 -12.83 9.94 -8.29
N ILE A 337 -12.84 9.10 -9.32
CA ILE A 337 -11.67 8.30 -9.72
C ILE A 337 -11.13 8.92 -11.01
N THR A 338 -9.81 9.07 -11.12
CA THR A 338 -9.13 9.51 -12.33
C THR A 338 -8.28 8.39 -12.89
N PHE A 339 -8.19 8.31 -14.22
CA PHE A 339 -7.38 7.36 -14.97
C PHE A 339 -6.30 8.13 -15.73
N HIS A 340 -5.06 7.64 -15.69
CA HIS A 340 -3.90 8.26 -16.35
C HIS A 340 -3.11 7.19 -17.08
N THR A 341 -2.50 7.58 -18.20
CA THR A 341 -1.53 6.75 -18.93
C THR A 341 -0.21 7.49 -18.97
N VAL A 342 0.87 6.82 -18.58
CA VAL A 342 2.24 7.26 -18.84
C VAL A 342 2.75 6.41 -19.99
N GLU A 343 2.77 7.00 -21.19
CA GLU A 343 3.21 6.32 -22.40
C GLU A 343 4.72 6.11 -22.39
N ASN A 344 5.18 4.95 -22.87
CA ASN A 344 6.62 4.59 -22.94
C ASN A 344 7.36 4.88 -21.62
N PHE A 345 6.77 4.49 -20.49
CA PHE A 345 7.24 4.94 -19.16
C PHE A 345 8.71 4.59 -18.87
N ARG A 346 9.26 3.56 -19.54
CA ARG A 346 10.66 3.15 -19.42
C ARG A 346 11.64 4.19 -19.97
N ASP A 347 11.22 5.05 -20.91
CA ASP A 347 12.05 6.15 -21.44
C ASP A 347 12.32 7.24 -20.39
N LEU A 348 11.61 7.21 -19.26
CA LEU A 348 11.85 8.13 -18.13
C LEU A 348 13.07 7.74 -17.28
N VAL A 349 13.66 6.56 -17.50
CA VAL A 349 14.82 6.07 -16.76
C VAL A 349 16.10 6.70 -17.30
N TYR A 350 16.92 7.28 -16.41
CA TYR A 350 18.10 8.08 -16.78
C TYR A 350 19.42 7.62 -16.13
N ILE A 351 19.45 6.40 -15.58
CA ILE A 351 20.60 5.84 -14.83
C ILE A 351 21.32 4.70 -15.54
#